data_AF-A0A1V5NQC0-F1
#
_entry.id   AF-A0A1V5NQC0-F1
#
_cell.length_a   1.000
_cell.length_b   1.000
_cell.length_c   1.000
_cell.angle_alpha   90.00
_cell.angle_beta   90.00
_cell.angle_gamma   90.00
#
_symmetry.space_group_name_H-M   'P 1'
#
loop_
_entity.id
_entity.type
_entity.pdbx_description
1 polymer ?
#
loop_
_entity_poly.entity_id
_entity_poly.type
_entity_poly.pdbx_seq_one_letter_code
_entity_poly.pdbx_strand_id
1 'polypeptide(L)'
;MRGKKNSNWVKPFDPYEVSGIYTEANAWQYTWFAPHDIPGMISMMGGVSAFTARLDTLFSTQAAITGRSQPDISGMIGQYAHGNEPSHHMIYLYQWSDKPYRTAALSRKIMKEFYTNKRDGLIGNEDCGQMSAWFVFSAMGFYPVCPGVPSYTIGSPLFDKITVNAHTKTPFVITADSSEKNIYVKQLLLNGKEFKSGKNGIPGGTGLQHQDIMKGGNLTFILSSDIKELTGVPAHVTPSSPVVMIPYLVSGEKSFYDSCKVAMYTYTPEATIHYTIDGSVPTTKSAAYSKPIYITSTTILKMMAVKPGYEASAVEESSFLRLPYKRDVYYTTKYSHLYTAGGDMGLIDGIYGEPNAFGSWQGFHGIDMSVTIDLHESRNISMIAASFLQQYPSWIWLPEEVSFEISNDNKTFEPVYNYVNTIPKNKDGAFTENFRSDFPVRKARYVKVTAKNPAVCPPWHPGAGDKAWIFVDEITVQ
;
A
#
# COMPACT_ATOMS: atom_id res chain seq x y z
N MET A 1 -7.67 -0.91 -3.10
CA MET A 1 -6.94 -1.57 -2.01
C MET A 1 -6.94 -0.67 -0.79
N ARG A 2 -6.81 -1.24 0.40
CA ARG A 2 -6.74 -0.52 1.68
C ARG A 2 -5.86 -1.34 2.64
N GLY A 3 -5.06 -0.69 3.47
CA GLY A 3 -4.25 -1.37 4.48
C GLY A 3 -5.10 -2.00 5.58
N LYS A 4 -4.66 -3.15 6.10
CA LYS A 4 -5.15 -3.75 7.36
C LYS A 4 -4.03 -3.75 8.40
N LYS A 5 -4.36 -3.47 9.66
CA LYS A 5 -3.48 -3.65 10.83
C LYS A 5 -4.27 -4.41 11.90
N ASN A 6 -3.70 -5.51 12.41
CA ASN A 6 -4.40 -6.41 13.35
C ASN A 6 -5.80 -6.80 12.84
N SER A 7 -5.87 -7.15 11.55
CA SER A 7 -7.10 -7.51 10.84
C SER A 7 -8.20 -6.45 10.76
N ASN A 8 -7.94 -5.23 11.26
CA ASN A 8 -8.82 -4.08 11.12
C ASN A 8 -8.38 -3.22 9.93
N TRP A 9 -9.34 -2.65 9.20
CA TRP A 9 -9.02 -1.66 8.17
C TRP A 9 -8.43 -0.39 8.79
N VAL A 10 -7.31 0.09 8.25
CA VAL A 10 -6.67 1.35 8.69
C VAL A 10 -7.63 2.53 8.49
N LYS A 11 -7.80 3.37 9.53
CA LYS A 11 -8.69 4.55 9.54
C LYS A 11 -7.92 5.79 10.06
N PRO A 12 -8.25 7.02 9.60
CA PRO A 12 -9.14 7.32 8.47
C PRO A 12 -8.58 6.76 7.14
N PHE A 13 -9.40 6.70 6.09
CA PHE A 13 -8.96 6.25 4.77
C PHE A 13 -9.18 7.35 3.75
N ASP A 14 -8.07 7.94 3.32
CA ASP A 14 -8.02 8.81 2.16
C ASP A 14 -7.35 8.04 1.01
N PRO A 15 -8.08 7.71 -0.08
CA PRO A 15 -7.50 6.98 -1.21
C PRO A 15 -6.47 7.80 -2.00
N TYR A 16 -6.43 9.12 -1.83
CA TYR A 16 -5.49 10.03 -2.51
C TYR A 16 -4.18 10.22 -1.75
N GLU A 17 -4.11 9.74 -0.50
CA GLU A 17 -2.98 9.96 0.40
C GLU A 17 -1.79 9.07 0.04
N VAL A 18 -0.64 9.71 -0.18
CA VAL A 18 0.67 9.05 -0.19
C VAL A 18 1.12 8.90 1.26
N SER A 19 0.90 7.70 1.80
CA SER A 19 1.20 7.34 3.20
C SER A 19 2.26 6.26 3.27
N GLY A 20 2.52 5.71 4.46
CA GLY A 20 3.40 4.55 4.65
C GLY A 20 2.75 3.20 4.29
N ILE A 21 1.48 3.18 3.86
CA ILE A 21 0.75 1.95 3.52
C ILE A 21 1.10 1.44 2.12
N TYR A 22 1.49 2.34 1.22
CA TYR A 22 1.85 2.04 -0.17
C TYR A 22 3.26 2.59 -0.43
N THR A 23 4.07 1.86 -1.19
CA THR A 23 5.40 2.32 -1.57
C THR A 23 5.28 3.32 -2.73
N GLU A 24 5.69 4.56 -2.51
CA GLU A 24 5.79 5.62 -3.54
C GLU A 24 4.50 5.86 -4.36
N ALA A 25 3.36 5.58 -3.75
CA ALA A 25 2.07 5.62 -4.43
C ALA A 25 0.93 5.84 -3.43
N ASN A 26 -0.28 5.94 -3.94
CA ASN A 26 -1.51 5.95 -3.13
C ASN A 26 -2.42 4.76 -3.48
N ALA A 27 -3.60 4.73 -2.87
CA ALA A 27 -4.56 3.65 -3.09
C ALA A 27 -5.11 3.61 -4.52
N TRP A 28 -5.23 4.76 -5.20
CA TRP A 28 -5.67 4.81 -6.60
C TRP A 28 -4.74 4.05 -7.52
N GLN A 29 -3.43 4.15 -7.27
CA GLN A 29 -2.40 3.50 -8.07
C GLN A 29 -2.28 2.01 -7.69
N TYR A 30 -2.08 1.66 -6.41
CA TYR A 30 -1.90 0.23 -6.05
C TYR A 30 -3.14 -0.66 -6.24
N THR A 31 -4.34 -0.09 -6.40
CA THR A 31 -5.57 -0.89 -6.57
C THR A 31 -5.53 -1.80 -7.80
N TRP A 32 -4.75 -1.45 -8.81
CA TRP A 32 -4.72 -2.14 -10.10
C TRP A 32 -3.66 -3.25 -10.19
N PHE A 33 -2.90 -3.48 -9.12
CA PHE A 33 -1.74 -4.38 -9.14
C PHE A 33 -2.11 -5.82 -8.74
N ALA A 34 -2.96 -6.45 -9.55
CA ALA A 34 -3.25 -7.89 -9.49
C ALA A 34 -3.10 -8.53 -10.88
N PRO A 35 -1.92 -8.41 -11.52
CA PRO A 35 -1.76 -8.79 -12.94
C PRO A 35 -1.95 -10.28 -13.20
N HIS A 36 -1.77 -11.13 -12.18
CA HIS A 36 -1.98 -12.58 -12.26
C HIS A 36 -3.45 -12.99 -12.19
N ASP A 37 -4.35 -12.13 -11.70
CA ASP A 37 -5.79 -12.40 -11.59
C ASP A 37 -6.65 -11.16 -11.91
N ILE A 38 -6.44 -10.62 -13.11
CA ILE A 38 -7.29 -9.54 -13.66
C ILE A 38 -8.79 -9.95 -13.67
N PRO A 39 -9.17 -11.21 -14.02
CA PRO A 39 -10.55 -11.67 -13.89
C PRO A 39 -11.14 -11.54 -12.48
N GLY A 40 -10.41 -11.99 -11.45
CA GLY A 40 -10.82 -11.84 -10.06
C GLY A 40 -10.95 -10.38 -9.65
N MET A 41 -10.01 -9.53 -10.08
CA MET A 41 -10.09 -8.07 -9.86
C MET A 41 -11.36 -7.46 -10.48
N ILE A 42 -11.69 -7.81 -11.73
CA ILE A 42 -12.90 -7.35 -12.42
C ILE A 42 -14.16 -7.80 -11.67
N SER A 43 -14.21 -9.07 -11.25
CA SER A 43 -15.32 -9.62 -10.48
C SER A 43 -15.52 -8.86 -9.16
N MET A 44 -14.45 -8.61 -8.40
CA MET A 44 -14.49 -7.84 -7.15
C MET A 44 -14.91 -6.38 -7.34
N MET A 45 -14.67 -5.81 -8.52
CA MET A 45 -15.11 -4.44 -8.85
C MET A 45 -16.56 -4.35 -9.33
N GLY A 46 -17.28 -5.47 -9.42
CA GLY A 46 -18.67 -5.51 -9.87
C GLY A 46 -18.86 -5.83 -11.36
N GLY A 47 -17.85 -6.43 -11.99
CA GLY A 47 -17.89 -6.85 -13.40
C GLY A 47 -17.29 -5.83 -14.37
N VAL A 48 -17.28 -6.19 -15.66
CA VAL A 48 -16.54 -5.45 -16.72
C VAL A 48 -16.93 -3.97 -16.78
N SER A 49 -18.22 -3.64 -16.79
CA SER A 49 -18.63 -2.23 -16.91
C SER A 49 -18.25 -1.38 -15.69
N ALA A 50 -18.34 -1.93 -14.47
CA ALA A 50 -17.92 -1.23 -13.26
C ALA A 50 -16.38 -1.07 -13.21
N PHE A 51 -15.65 -2.10 -13.65
CA PHE A 51 -14.21 -2.04 -13.85
C PHE A 51 -13.82 -0.95 -14.84
N THR A 52 -14.43 -0.90 -16.03
CA THR A 52 -14.16 0.16 -17.03
C THR A 52 -14.43 1.54 -16.44
N ALA A 53 -15.58 1.75 -15.79
CA ALA A 53 -15.93 3.05 -15.24
C ALA A 53 -14.92 3.53 -14.19
N ARG A 54 -14.43 2.61 -13.34
CA ARG A 54 -13.37 2.92 -12.37
C ARG A 54 -12.04 3.23 -13.05
N LEU A 55 -11.70 2.51 -14.12
CA LEU A 55 -10.49 2.74 -14.91
C LEU A 55 -10.56 4.09 -15.64
N ASP A 56 -11.70 4.45 -16.24
CA ASP A 56 -11.93 5.78 -16.82
C ASP A 56 -11.74 6.88 -15.76
N THR A 57 -12.27 6.68 -14.55
CA THR A 57 -12.16 7.64 -13.44
C THR A 57 -10.71 7.86 -13.02
N LEU A 58 -9.85 6.83 -13.03
CA LEU A 58 -8.42 6.95 -12.75
C LEU A 58 -7.76 7.99 -13.66
N PHE A 59 -8.08 7.97 -14.96
CA PHE A 59 -7.48 8.87 -15.95
C PHE A 59 -8.18 10.23 -16.09
N SER A 60 -9.38 10.40 -15.54
CA SER A 60 -10.16 11.64 -15.68
C SER A 60 -10.28 12.49 -14.41
N THR A 61 -10.09 11.88 -13.23
CA THR A 61 -10.22 12.59 -11.94
C THR A 61 -9.27 13.78 -11.85
N GLN A 62 -9.72 14.87 -11.22
CA GLN A 62 -8.93 16.09 -10.98
C GLN A 62 -8.55 16.26 -9.50
N ALA A 63 -8.87 15.28 -8.66
CA ALA A 63 -8.52 15.30 -7.25
C ALA A 63 -7.00 15.28 -7.07
N ALA A 64 -6.50 16.19 -6.24
CA ALA A 64 -5.08 16.31 -5.92
C ALA A 64 -4.62 15.13 -5.06
N ILE A 65 -3.33 14.81 -5.16
CA ILE A 65 -2.65 13.91 -4.25
C ILE A 65 -2.52 14.59 -2.89
N THR A 66 -2.75 13.85 -1.81
CA THR A 66 -2.59 14.30 -0.43
C THR A 66 -1.46 13.52 0.28
N GLY A 67 -1.12 13.88 1.51
CA GLY A 67 -0.09 13.20 2.28
C GLY A 67 1.33 13.66 1.94
N ARG A 68 2.27 12.71 1.83
CA ARG A 68 3.68 13.00 1.60
C ARG A 68 3.94 13.43 0.15
N SER A 69 4.83 14.40 -0.03
CA SER A 69 5.35 14.74 -1.36
C SER A 69 6.38 13.70 -1.78
N GLN A 70 6.17 13.06 -2.92
CA GLN A 70 7.09 12.08 -3.52
C GLN A 70 7.45 12.56 -4.94
N PRO A 71 8.73 12.89 -5.22
CA PRO A 71 9.16 13.39 -6.53
C PRO A 71 8.85 12.44 -7.70
N ASP A 72 8.87 11.13 -7.42
CA ASP A 72 8.71 10.08 -8.44
C ASP A 72 7.25 9.98 -8.93
N ILE A 73 6.28 10.50 -8.15
CA ILE A 73 4.88 10.57 -8.56
C ILE A 73 4.67 11.75 -9.51
N SER A 74 5.10 11.56 -10.76
CA SER A 74 5.08 12.56 -11.83
C SER A 74 4.44 11.99 -13.11
N GLY A 75 4.33 12.83 -14.15
CA GLY A 75 3.73 12.40 -15.43
C GLY A 75 2.25 12.04 -15.28
N MET A 76 1.51 12.91 -14.60
CA MET A 76 0.15 12.64 -14.17
C MET A 76 -0.86 12.72 -15.33
N ILE A 77 -1.73 11.71 -15.44
CA ILE A 77 -2.97 11.74 -16.21
C ILE A 77 -4.10 11.35 -15.25
N GLY A 78 -4.76 12.35 -14.66
CA GLY A 78 -5.61 12.12 -13.50
C GLY A 78 -4.78 11.61 -12.32
N GLN A 79 -5.05 10.39 -11.86
CA GLN A 79 -4.29 9.70 -10.80
C GLN A 79 -3.29 8.66 -11.33
N TYR A 80 -3.25 8.41 -12.64
CA TYR A 80 -2.17 7.64 -13.27
C TYR A 80 -0.88 8.46 -13.23
N ALA A 81 0.21 7.90 -12.69
CA ALA A 81 1.51 8.57 -12.59
C ALA A 81 2.53 7.81 -13.44
N HIS A 82 2.87 8.33 -14.63
CA HIS A 82 3.76 7.60 -15.53
C HIS A 82 5.23 7.60 -15.09
N GLY A 83 5.65 8.57 -14.28
CA GLY A 83 7.02 8.64 -13.80
C GLY A 83 7.36 7.61 -12.72
N ASN A 84 6.42 6.73 -12.35
CA ASN A 84 6.60 5.71 -11.33
C ASN A 84 6.02 4.35 -11.74
N GLU A 85 6.71 3.27 -11.37
CA GLU A 85 6.43 1.90 -11.79
C GLU A 85 5.04 1.36 -11.47
N PRO A 86 4.42 1.64 -10.31
CA PRO A 86 3.14 1.05 -9.96
C PRO A 86 2.07 1.27 -11.03
N SER A 87 2.19 2.34 -11.84
CA SER A 87 1.24 2.71 -12.89
C SER A 87 1.47 2.02 -14.24
N HIS A 88 2.67 1.52 -14.54
CA HIS A 88 3.12 1.24 -15.91
C HIS A 88 2.24 0.26 -16.71
N HIS A 89 1.60 -0.69 -16.04
CA HIS A 89 0.72 -1.68 -16.69
C HIS A 89 -0.74 -1.22 -16.85
N MET A 90 -1.16 -0.16 -16.16
CA MET A 90 -2.59 0.18 -16.01
C MET A 90 -3.30 0.50 -17.32
N ILE A 91 -2.63 1.14 -18.28
CA ILE A 91 -3.26 1.46 -19.57
C ILE A 91 -3.64 0.20 -20.35
N TYR A 92 -2.92 -0.90 -20.14
CA TYR A 92 -3.16 -2.17 -20.82
C TYR A 92 -4.34 -2.93 -20.21
N LEU A 93 -4.77 -2.55 -19.01
CA LEU A 93 -5.95 -3.13 -18.37
C LEU A 93 -7.24 -2.86 -19.14
N TYR A 94 -7.27 -1.82 -19.99
CA TYR A 94 -8.39 -1.59 -20.90
C TYR A 94 -8.61 -2.75 -21.88
N GLN A 95 -7.61 -3.59 -22.17
CA GLN A 95 -7.82 -4.78 -22.99
C GLN A 95 -8.88 -5.73 -22.39
N TRP A 96 -9.01 -5.77 -21.06
CA TRP A 96 -10.03 -6.55 -20.36
C TRP A 96 -11.33 -5.79 -20.08
N SER A 97 -11.46 -4.57 -20.58
CA SER A 97 -12.62 -3.69 -20.41
C SER A 97 -13.55 -3.75 -21.62
N ASP A 98 -14.67 -3.04 -21.57
CA ASP A 98 -15.53 -2.78 -22.74
C ASP A 98 -15.03 -1.62 -23.63
N LYS A 99 -13.84 -1.06 -23.33
CA LYS A 99 -13.18 0.03 -24.10
C LYS A 99 -11.71 -0.27 -24.42
N PRO A 100 -11.36 -1.41 -25.06
CA PRO A 100 -9.96 -1.76 -25.35
C PRO A 100 -9.21 -0.73 -26.23
N TYR A 101 -9.93 0.04 -27.04
CA TYR A 101 -9.36 1.13 -27.85
C TYR A 101 -8.68 2.22 -27.02
N ARG A 102 -9.01 2.34 -25.73
CA ARG A 102 -8.35 3.27 -24.80
C ARG A 102 -6.88 2.92 -24.56
N THR A 103 -6.50 1.64 -24.63
CA THR A 103 -5.09 1.20 -24.53
C THR A 103 -4.25 1.91 -25.59
N ALA A 104 -4.71 1.86 -26.85
CA ALA A 104 -4.01 2.49 -27.98
C ALA A 104 -3.92 4.01 -27.83
N ALA A 105 -5.04 4.67 -27.47
CA ALA A 105 -5.06 6.11 -27.28
C ALA A 105 -4.09 6.57 -26.19
N LEU A 106 -4.09 5.91 -25.04
CA LEU A 106 -3.23 6.26 -23.91
C LEU A 106 -1.76 5.91 -24.17
N SER A 107 -1.45 4.74 -24.74
CA SER A 107 -0.06 4.36 -25.03
C SER A 107 0.59 5.33 -26.02
N ARG A 108 -0.13 5.72 -27.08
CA ARG A 108 0.35 6.67 -28.08
C ARG A 108 0.50 8.08 -27.52
N LYS A 109 -0.44 8.51 -26.66
CA LYS A 109 -0.34 9.79 -25.96
C LYS A 109 0.90 9.83 -25.06
N ILE A 110 1.06 8.83 -24.21
CA ILE A 110 2.16 8.75 -23.23
C ILE A 110 3.52 8.72 -23.94
N MET A 111 3.71 7.86 -24.95
CA MET A 111 4.96 7.82 -25.72
C MET A 111 5.28 9.17 -26.40
N LYS A 112 4.25 9.95 -26.80
CA LYS A 112 4.43 11.24 -27.45
C LYS A 112 4.73 12.38 -26.46
N GLU A 113 4.06 12.38 -25.31
CA GLU A 113 4.09 13.51 -24.37
C GLU A 113 5.14 13.36 -23.27
N PHE A 114 5.44 12.12 -22.84
CA PHE A 114 6.30 11.87 -21.68
C PHE A 114 7.70 11.35 -22.02
N TYR A 115 7.99 11.14 -23.31
CA TYR A 115 9.31 10.74 -23.79
C TYR A 115 9.79 11.69 -24.88
N THR A 116 10.95 12.30 -24.69
CA THR A 116 11.62 13.09 -25.73
C THR A 116 13.11 12.77 -25.78
N ASN A 117 13.78 13.16 -26.86
CA ASN A 117 15.23 13.04 -27.00
C ASN A 117 16.00 14.22 -26.38
N LYS A 118 15.35 15.05 -25.56
CA LYS A 118 15.98 16.17 -24.85
C LYS A 118 16.65 15.67 -23.56
N ARG A 119 17.45 16.55 -22.95
CA ARG A 119 18.16 16.27 -21.69
C ARG A 119 17.19 15.95 -20.53
N ASP A 120 16.02 16.58 -20.52
CA ASP A 120 14.90 16.39 -19.59
C ASP A 120 13.83 15.45 -20.18
N GLY A 121 14.25 14.52 -21.04
CA GLY A 121 13.35 13.74 -21.88
C GLY A 121 12.53 12.65 -21.18
N LEU A 122 12.74 12.43 -19.88
CA LEU A 122 11.99 11.49 -19.06
C LEU A 122 11.25 12.25 -17.95
N ILE A 123 10.04 11.80 -17.65
CA ILE A 123 9.17 12.48 -16.70
C ILE A 123 9.40 12.05 -15.24
N GLY A 124 10.17 11.00 -15.00
CA GLY A 124 10.54 10.45 -13.68
C GLY A 124 11.93 9.82 -13.73
N ASN A 125 12.26 9.03 -12.71
CA ASN A 125 13.50 8.27 -12.68
C ASN A 125 13.54 7.26 -13.84
N GLU A 126 14.74 6.95 -14.34
CA GLU A 126 14.90 5.98 -15.44
C GLU A 126 14.77 4.52 -14.96
N ASP A 127 15.09 4.32 -13.69
CA ASP A 127 15.03 3.06 -12.93
C ASP A 127 15.69 1.88 -13.64
N CYS A 128 16.96 2.11 -13.97
CA CYS A 128 17.89 1.08 -14.45
C CYS A 128 17.39 0.32 -15.69
N GLY A 129 16.71 1.02 -16.59
CA GLY A 129 16.15 0.46 -17.82
C GLY A 129 14.64 0.30 -17.82
N GLN A 130 13.95 0.45 -16.67
CA GLN A 130 12.51 0.18 -16.57
C GLN A 130 11.67 1.14 -17.41
N MET A 131 11.89 2.46 -17.31
CA MET A 131 11.18 3.45 -18.13
C MET A 131 11.47 3.28 -19.62
N SER A 132 12.73 3.01 -19.96
CA SER A 132 13.18 2.78 -21.33
C SER A 132 12.56 1.51 -21.92
N ALA A 133 12.52 0.41 -21.16
CA ALA A 133 11.93 -0.85 -21.56
C ALA A 133 10.41 -0.72 -21.77
N TRP A 134 9.72 0.07 -20.93
CA TRP A 134 8.31 0.39 -21.14
C TRP A 134 8.09 1.03 -22.51
N PHE A 135 8.89 2.03 -22.87
CA PHE A 135 8.81 2.68 -24.18
C PHE A 135 9.07 1.69 -25.32
N VAL A 136 10.13 0.88 -25.22
CA VAL A 136 10.50 -0.12 -26.25
C VAL A 136 9.37 -1.13 -26.49
N PHE A 137 8.81 -1.72 -25.44
CA PHE A 137 7.68 -2.65 -25.55
C PHE A 137 6.44 -1.95 -26.13
N SER A 138 6.08 -0.79 -25.59
CA SER A 138 4.93 -0.01 -26.06
C SER A 138 5.05 0.38 -27.54
N ALA A 139 6.25 0.76 -27.98
CA ALA A 139 6.54 1.10 -29.37
C ALA A 139 6.45 -0.11 -30.31
N MET A 140 6.76 -1.32 -29.83
CA MET A 140 6.50 -2.58 -30.53
C MET A 140 5.00 -2.92 -30.63
N GLY A 141 4.16 -2.28 -29.81
CA GLY A 141 2.71 -2.47 -29.81
C GLY A 141 2.22 -3.58 -28.89
N PHE A 142 3.02 -3.99 -27.90
CA PHE A 142 2.59 -4.94 -26.85
C PHE A 142 3.40 -4.81 -25.56
N TYR A 143 2.87 -5.24 -24.42
CA TYR A 143 3.51 -5.08 -23.11
C TYR A 143 3.32 -6.30 -22.19
N PRO A 144 4.36 -6.72 -21.43
CA PRO A 144 4.27 -7.85 -20.50
C PRO A 144 3.61 -7.42 -19.17
N VAL A 145 2.27 -7.34 -19.14
CA VAL A 145 1.49 -6.94 -17.94
C VAL A 145 1.73 -7.87 -16.75
N CYS A 146 1.89 -9.17 -16.98
CA CYS A 146 2.11 -10.17 -15.93
C CYS A 146 3.36 -11.01 -16.25
N PRO A 147 4.57 -10.54 -15.93
CA PRO A 147 5.78 -11.36 -16.02
C PRO A 147 5.59 -12.71 -15.29
N GLY A 148 6.13 -13.78 -15.87
CA GLY A 148 5.85 -15.17 -15.45
C GLY A 148 4.73 -15.84 -16.26
N VAL A 149 3.84 -15.06 -16.89
CA VAL A 149 2.94 -15.53 -17.95
C VAL A 149 3.61 -15.26 -19.30
N PRO A 150 3.83 -16.26 -20.17
CA PRO A 150 4.56 -16.11 -21.44
C PRO A 150 3.68 -15.44 -22.53
N SER A 151 3.08 -14.30 -22.21
CA SER A 151 2.19 -13.55 -23.09
C SER A 151 2.35 -12.04 -22.93
N TYR A 152 2.13 -11.33 -24.03
CA TYR A 152 2.22 -9.87 -24.11
C TYR A 152 0.88 -9.27 -24.50
N THR A 153 0.41 -8.32 -23.71
CA THR A 153 -0.87 -7.63 -23.91
C THR A 153 -0.73 -6.62 -25.05
N ILE A 154 -1.61 -6.70 -26.04
CA ILE A 154 -1.58 -5.81 -27.20
C ILE A 154 -1.84 -4.35 -26.81
N GLY A 155 -1.04 -3.46 -27.39
CA GLY A 155 -1.23 -2.01 -27.42
C GLY A 155 -1.32 -1.51 -28.85
N SER A 156 -0.66 -0.39 -29.16
CA SER A 156 -0.56 0.17 -30.52
C SER A 156 0.90 0.39 -30.90
N PRO A 157 1.39 -0.14 -32.03
CA PRO A 157 2.77 0.04 -32.46
C PRO A 157 3.02 1.52 -32.78
N LEU A 158 4.27 1.97 -32.65
CA LEU A 158 4.70 3.34 -32.95
C LEU A 158 5.22 3.49 -34.39
N PHE A 159 5.88 2.47 -34.92
CA PHE A 159 6.54 2.48 -36.23
C PHE A 159 5.84 1.58 -37.25
N ASP A 160 6.02 1.88 -38.53
CA ASP A 160 5.46 1.09 -39.64
C ASP A 160 6.08 -0.32 -39.74
N LYS A 161 7.34 -0.44 -39.32
CA LYS A 161 8.06 -1.70 -39.33
C LYS A 161 9.06 -1.79 -38.20
N ILE A 162 9.02 -2.89 -37.47
CA ILE A 162 10.00 -3.24 -36.44
C ILE A 162 10.46 -4.67 -36.69
N THR A 163 11.77 -4.92 -36.63
CA THR A 163 12.34 -6.26 -36.77
C THR A 163 13.03 -6.64 -35.47
N VAL A 164 12.52 -7.68 -34.81
CA VAL A 164 13.07 -8.23 -33.56
C VAL A 164 13.98 -9.41 -33.90
N ASN A 165 15.27 -9.24 -33.64
CA ASN A 165 16.28 -10.29 -33.79
C ASN A 165 16.48 -11.01 -32.44
N ALA A 166 15.60 -11.98 -32.12
CA ALA A 166 15.60 -12.69 -30.84
C ALA A 166 16.62 -13.85 -30.75
N HIS A 167 17.75 -13.75 -31.48
CA HIS A 167 18.73 -14.84 -31.64
C HIS A 167 18.13 -16.16 -32.16
N THR A 168 17.03 -16.07 -32.92
CA THR A 168 16.36 -17.17 -33.60
C THR A 168 16.81 -17.23 -35.06
N LYS A 169 16.53 -18.35 -35.75
CA LYS A 169 16.85 -18.48 -37.19
C LYS A 169 16.06 -17.51 -38.06
N THR A 170 14.86 -17.13 -37.61
CA THR A 170 13.93 -16.27 -38.36
C THR A 170 13.55 -15.09 -37.46
N PRO A 171 13.83 -13.85 -37.88
CA PRO A 171 13.40 -12.66 -37.15
C PRO A 171 11.87 -12.61 -37.00
N PHE A 172 11.41 -11.94 -35.95
CA PHE A 172 10.00 -11.59 -35.81
C PHE A 172 9.79 -10.16 -36.28
N VAL A 173 8.98 -9.99 -37.32
CA VAL A 173 8.71 -8.70 -37.96
C VAL A 173 7.33 -8.22 -37.54
N ILE A 174 7.24 -6.97 -37.15
CA ILE A 174 5.98 -6.28 -36.83
C ILE A 174 5.76 -5.24 -37.92
N THR A 175 4.57 -5.22 -38.53
CA THR A 175 4.22 -4.23 -39.54
C THR A 175 2.90 -3.52 -39.23
N ALA A 176 2.82 -2.24 -39.57
CA ALA A 176 1.64 -1.39 -39.41
C ALA A 176 1.67 -0.24 -40.43
N ASP A 177 0.53 0.41 -40.65
CA ASP A 177 0.47 1.76 -41.23
C ASP A 177 0.24 2.77 -40.10
N SER A 178 1.31 3.00 -39.33
CA SER A 178 1.27 3.74 -38.07
C SER A 178 1.40 5.24 -38.33
N SER A 179 0.43 6.03 -37.87
CA SER A 179 0.50 7.48 -37.99
C SER A 179 -0.03 8.17 -36.73
N GLU A 180 -0.04 9.50 -36.72
CA GLU A 180 -0.68 10.25 -35.63
C GLU A 180 -2.20 10.00 -35.55
N LYS A 181 -2.82 9.58 -36.66
CA LYS A 181 -4.26 9.31 -36.73
C LYS A 181 -4.58 7.82 -36.69
N ASN A 182 -3.80 7.00 -37.39
CA ASN A 182 -4.00 5.55 -37.45
C ASN A 182 -3.35 4.90 -36.22
N ILE A 183 -4.10 4.84 -35.12
CA ILE A 183 -3.62 4.30 -33.84
C ILE A 183 -4.47 3.14 -33.32
N TYR A 184 -5.72 3.01 -33.77
CA TYR A 184 -6.62 2.02 -33.21
C TYR A 184 -6.45 0.67 -33.91
N VAL A 185 -6.27 -0.41 -33.13
CA VAL A 185 -6.08 -1.76 -33.68
C VAL A 185 -7.42 -2.33 -34.12
N LYS A 186 -7.66 -2.37 -35.42
CA LYS A 186 -8.87 -2.95 -36.03
C LYS A 186 -8.77 -4.46 -36.17
N GLN A 187 -7.61 -4.95 -36.59
CA GLN A 187 -7.35 -6.37 -36.78
C GLN A 187 -5.86 -6.68 -36.60
N LEU A 188 -5.56 -7.89 -36.15
CA LEU A 188 -4.21 -8.44 -36.07
C LEU A 188 -4.11 -9.66 -36.97
N LEU A 189 -3.00 -9.79 -37.70
CA LEU A 189 -2.68 -10.97 -38.48
C LEU A 189 -1.34 -11.55 -38.01
N LEU A 190 -1.33 -12.81 -37.59
CA LEU A 190 -0.11 -13.55 -37.28
C LEU A 190 0.19 -14.49 -38.44
N ASN A 191 1.31 -14.25 -39.13
CA ASN A 191 1.74 -15.00 -40.32
C ASN A 191 0.63 -15.06 -41.39
N GLY A 192 -0.04 -13.93 -41.62
CA GLY A 192 -1.12 -13.78 -42.60
C GLY A 192 -2.47 -14.38 -42.16
N LYS A 193 -2.55 -15.02 -41.00
CA LYS A 193 -3.80 -15.57 -40.45
C LYS A 193 -4.37 -14.62 -39.40
N GLU A 194 -5.69 -14.47 -39.42
CA GLU A 194 -6.39 -13.66 -38.43
C GLU A 194 -6.06 -14.11 -37.00
N PHE A 195 -5.52 -13.19 -36.21
CA PHE A 195 -5.17 -13.40 -34.82
C PHE A 195 -6.40 -13.08 -33.96
N LYS A 196 -7.10 -14.13 -33.54
CA LYS A 196 -8.24 -14.03 -32.63
C LYS A 196 -7.79 -14.37 -31.21
N SER A 197 -8.34 -13.66 -30.24
CA SER A 197 -8.22 -14.03 -28.83
C SER A 197 -8.84 -15.42 -28.59
N GLY A 198 -8.36 -16.17 -27.59
CA GLY A 198 -9.08 -17.35 -27.08
C GLY A 198 -8.56 -18.75 -27.47
N LYS A 199 -7.25 -18.97 -27.62
CA LYS A 199 -6.66 -20.32 -27.40
C LYS A 199 -5.54 -20.20 -26.38
N ASN A 200 -5.64 -20.96 -25.29
CA ASN A 200 -4.71 -21.04 -24.12
C ASN A 200 -5.05 -20.17 -22.90
N GLY A 201 -6.31 -19.79 -22.68
CA GLY A 201 -6.77 -19.39 -21.35
C GLY A 201 -6.30 -18.03 -20.86
N ILE A 202 -6.14 -17.03 -21.74
CA ILE A 202 -6.16 -15.62 -21.32
C ILE A 202 -7.59 -15.14 -21.50
N PRO A 203 -8.36 -15.00 -20.42
CA PRO A 203 -9.68 -14.43 -20.51
C PRO A 203 -9.51 -12.93 -20.76
N GLY A 204 -10.11 -12.42 -21.84
CA GLY A 204 -10.24 -10.99 -22.06
C GLY A 204 -9.02 -10.21 -22.55
N GLY A 205 -7.90 -10.84 -22.91
CA GLY A 205 -6.73 -10.13 -23.44
C GLY A 205 -6.28 -10.73 -24.76
N THR A 206 -6.28 -9.96 -25.84
CA THR A 206 -5.49 -10.27 -27.03
C THR A 206 -4.02 -10.34 -26.59
N GLY A 207 -3.49 -11.55 -26.42
CA GLY A 207 -2.15 -11.76 -25.87
C GLY A 207 -1.24 -12.46 -26.90
N LEU A 208 -0.27 -11.74 -27.46
CA LEU A 208 0.77 -12.34 -28.28
C LEU A 208 1.58 -13.32 -27.42
N GLN A 209 1.70 -14.58 -27.83
CA GLN A 209 2.44 -15.57 -27.02
C GLN A 209 3.93 -15.42 -27.25
N HIS A 210 4.74 -15.62 -26.20
CA HIS A 210 6.19 -15.58 -26.29
C HIS A 210 6.73 -16.56 -27.33
N GLN A 211 6.15 -17.76 -27.41
CA GLN A 211 6.51 -18.76 -28.40
C GLN A 211 6.29 -18.30 -29.85
N ASP A 212 5.36 -17.39 -30.11
CA ASP A 212 5.09 -16.89 -31.47
C ASP A 212 6.20 -15.93 -31.91
N ILE A 213 6.73 -15.12 -30.99
CA ILE A 213 7.91 -14.28 -31.22
C ILE A 213 9.14 -15.16 -31.47
N MET A 214 9.36 -16.18 -30.63
CA MET A 214 10.53 -17.07 -30.73
C MET A 214 10.53 -17.96 -31.98
N LYS A 215 9.36 -18.26 -32.56
CA LYS A 215 9.26 -18.93 -33.86
C LYS A 215 9.64 -18.03 -35.03
N GLY A 216 9.67 -16.70 -34.83
CA GLY A 216 9.81 -15.72 -35.90
C GLY A 216 8.56 -15.60 -36.76
N GLY A 217 8.66 -14.81 -37.84
CA GLY A 217 7.56 -14.59 -38.77
C GLY A 217 7.08 -13.14 -38.76
N ASN A 218 5.79 -12.91 -38.99
CA ASN A 218 5.22 -11.58 -39.17
C ASN A 218 3.94 -11.36 -38.35
N LEU A 219 3.88 -10.27 -37.58
CA LEU A 219 2.68 -9.75 -36.93
C LEU A 219 2.28 -8.44 -37.62
N THR A 220 1.15 -8.45 -38.31
CA THR A 220 0.62 -7.26 -38.99
C THR A 220 -0.54 -6.66 -38.21
N PHE A 221 -0.37 -5.39 -37.83
CA PHE A 221 -1.42 -4.55 -37.28
C PHE A 221 -2.16 -3.85 -38.42
N ILE A 222 -3.46 -4.12 -38.54
CA ILE A 222 -4.35 -3.33 -39.39
C ILE A 222 -4.94 -2.26 -38.48
N LEU A 223 -4.49 -1.02 -38.68
CA LEU A 223 -4.87 0.13 -37.89
C LEU A 223 -6.04 0.89 -38.53
N SER A 224 -6.75 1.64 -37.70
CA SER A 224 -7.80 2.58 -38.10
C SER A 224 -7.64 3.90 -37.34
N SER A 225 -8.20 4.96 -37.91
CA SER A 225 -8.35 6.26 -37.27
C SER A 225 -9.73 6.47 -36.64
N ASP A 226 -10.69 5.58 -36.89
CA ASP A 226 -12.05 5.66 -36.35
C ASP A 226 -12.35 4.47 -35.42
N ILE A 227 -12.68 4.79 -34.17
CA ILE A 227 -13.10 3.79 -33.17
C ILE A 227 -14.36 3.01 -33.58
N LYS A 228 -15.18 3.56 -34.49
CA LYS A 228 -16.39 2.90 -34.99
C LYS A 228 -16.08 1.71 -35.89
N GLU A 229 -14.89 1.65 -36.47
CA GLU A 229 -14.45 0.52 -37.31
C GLU A 229 -13.95 -0.67 -36.48
N LEU A 230 -13.86 -0.51 -35.17
CA LEU A 230 -13.40 -1.55 -34.27
C LEU A 230 -14.53 -2.56 -34.05
N THR A 231 -14.38 -3.74 -34.63
CA THR A 231 -15.25 -4.87 -34.32
C THR A 231 -14.88 -5.35 -32.91
N GLY A 232 -15.72 -5.00 -31.94
CA GLY A 232 -15.49 -5.30 -30.54
C GLY A 232 -15.22 -6.79 -30.32
N VAL A 233 -14.13 -7.11 -29.64
CA VAL A 233 -14.00 -8.38 -28.95
C VAL A 233 -14.31 -8.06 -27.50
N PRO A 234 -15.53 -8.34 -26.99
CA PRO A 234 -15.77 -8.25 -25.56
C PRO A 234 -14.74 -9.13 -24.88
N ALA A 235 -14.11 -8.61 -23.85
CA ALA A 235 -13.27 -9.42 -23.00
C ALA A 235 -14.14 -10.53 -22.40
N HIS A 236 -14.02 -11.77 -22.90
CA HIS A 236 -14.57 -12.92 -22.19
C HIS A 236 -13.68 -13.18 -20.99
N VAL A 237 -14.08 -12.62 -19.86
CA VAL A 237 -13.42 -12.82 -18.57
C VAL A 237 -14.00 -14.08 -17.94
N THR A 238 -13.36 -15.22 -18.19
CA THR A 238 -13.53 -16.45 -17.41
C THR A 238 -13.08 -16.17 -15.98
N PRO A 239 -13.95 -16.34 -14.97
CA PRO A 239 -13.58 -16.19 -13.58
C PRO A 239 -12.43 -17.14 -13.20
N SER A 240 -11.53 -16.69 -12.34
CA SER A 240 -10.55 -17.56 -11.69
C SER A 240 -11.25 -18.59 -10.79
N SER A 241 -10.54 -19.68 -10.44
CA SER A 241 -11.00 -20.60 -9.39
C SER A 241 -11.28 -19.80 -8.13
N PRO A 242 -12.46 -19.93 -7.51
CA PRO A 242 -12.87 -18.92 -6.55
C PRO A 242 -12.24 -19.21 -5.18
N VAL A 243 -11.40 -18.29 -4.72
CA VAL A 243 -10.82 -18.32 -3.37
C VAL A 243 -11.72 -17.52 -2.42
N VAL A 244 -11.96 -18.03 -1.22
CA VAL A 244 -12.70 -17.29 -0.18
C VAL A 244 -11.84 -16.10 0.30
N MET A 245 -12.43 -14.91 0.32
CA MET A 245 -11.78 -13.70 0.82
C MET A 245 -11.47 -13.84 2.31
N ILE A 246 -10.26 -13.44 2.67
CA ILE A 246 -9.76 -13.48 4.05
C ILE A 246 -10.69 -12.66 4.95
N PRO A 247 -11.20 -13.23 6.06
CA PRO A 247 -12.03 -12.50 7.00
C PRO A 247 -11.26 -11.34 7.64
N TYR A 248 -11.99 -10.34 8.13
CA TYR A 248 -11.44 -9.18 8.80
C TYR A 248 -12.31 -8.75 9.99
N LEU A 249 -11.77 -7.89 10.84
CA LEU A 249 -12.47 -7.33 11.99
C LEU A 249 -13.26 -6.07 11.60
N VAL A 250 -14.57 -6.12 11.87
CA VAL A 250 -15.47 -4.97 11.82
C VAL A 250 -15.33 -4.12 13.08
N SER A 251 -15.14 -4.79 14.23
CA SER A 251 -14.81 -4.18 15.52
C SER A 251 -13.85 -5.08 16.30
N GLY A 252 -13.08 -4.48 17.20
CA GLY A 252 -12.11 -5.17 18.03
C GLY A 252 -10.89 -4.28 18.24
N GLU A 253 -10.89 -3.53 19.33
CA GLU A 253 -9.74 -2.69 19.70
C GLU A 253 -8.58 -3.60 20.11
N LYS A 254 -7.38 -3.30 19.61
CA LYS A 254 -6.19 -4.12 19.86
C LYS A 254 -5.83 -4.17 21.35
N SER A 255 -6.20 -3.16 22.12
CA SER A 255 -6.02 -3.12 23.57
C SER A 255 -7.32 -2.73 24.25
N PHE A 256 -7.60 -3.30 25.42
CA PHE A 256 -8.85 -3.10 26.16
C PHE A 256 -8.65 -3.28 27.67
N TYR A 257 -9.63 -2.86 28.48
CA TYR A 257 -9.55 -2.94 29.95
C TYR A 257 -10.38 -4.11 30.52
N ASP A 258 -11.71 -4.02 30.37
CA ASP A 258 -12.63 -5.00 30.98
C ASP A 258 -13.04 -6.09 29.98
N SER A 259 -13.59 -5.66 28.84
CA SER A 259 -13.98 -6.55 27.76
C SER A 259 -13.87 -5.85 26.40
N CYS A 260 -13.64 -6.62 25.34
CA CYS A 260 -13.62 -6.13 23.97
C CYS A 260 -14.64 -6.91 23.13
N LYS A 261 -15.52 -6.17 22.44
CA LYS A 261 -16.50 -6.73 21.49
C LYS A 261 -15.84 -6.90 20.13
N VAL A 262 -15.65 -8.15 19.73
CA VAL A 262 -15.03 -8.51 18.46
C VAL A 262 -16.11 -8.95 17.47
N ALA A 263 -16.18 -8.25 16.34
CA ALA A 263 -17.07 -8.59 15.23
C ALA A 263 -16.25 -8.90 13.98
N MET A 264 -16.53 -10.02 13.33
CA MET A 264 -15.82 -10.51 12.15
C MET A 264 -16.72 -10.45 10.91
N TYR A 265 -16.13 -10.27 9.74
CA TYR A 265 -16.85 -10.30 8.46
C TYR A 265 -15.95 -10.80 7.32
N THR A 266 -16.53 -11.41 6.30
CA THR A 266 -15.88 -11.72 5.02
C THR A 266 -16.77 -11.23 3.88
N TYR A 267 -16.16 -10.69 2.83
CA TYR A 267 -16.90 -10.22 1.65
C TYR A 267 -17.37 -11.37 0.76
N THR A 268 -16.94 -12.62 0.99
CA THR A 268 -17.42 -13.77 0.20
C THR A 268 -18.84 -14.13 0.66
N PRO A 269 -19.87 -13.94 -0.17
CA PRO A 269 -21.24 -14.24 0.23
C PRO A 269 -21.39 -15.72 0.58
N GLU A 270 -22.15 -16.01 1.64
CA GLU A 270 -22.44 -17.36 2.16
C GLU A 270 -21.22 -18.14 2.69
N ALA A 271 -20.04 -17.52 2.79
CA ALA A 271 -18.90 -18.14 3.45
C ALA A 271 -19.12 -18.20 4.98
N THR A 272 -18.69 -19.30 5.60
CA THR A 272 -18.69 -19.47 7.05
C THR A 272 -17.31 -19.14 7.61
N ILE A 273 -17.25 -18.26 8.60
CA ILE A 273 -16.01 -17.95 9.33
C ILE A 273 -15.88 -18.93 10.51
N HIS A 274 -14.72 -19.58 10.63
CA HIS A 274 -14.32 -20.37 11.78
C HIS A 274 -13.18 -19.69 12.53
N TYR A 275 -13.19 -19.74 13.86
CA TYR A 275 -12.21 -19.03 14.68
C TYR A 275 -11.81 -19.79 15.96
N THR A 276 -10.71 -19.34 16.55
CA THR A 276 -10.14 -19.78 17.83
C THR A 276 -9.65 -18.55 18.59
N ILE A 277 -9.68 -18.59 19.92
CA ILE A 277 -9.27 -17.47 20.80
C ILE A 277 -8.08 -17.81 21.70
N ASP A 278 -7.50 -18.99 21.49
CA ASP A 278 -6.35 -19.51 22.23
C ASP A 278 -5.06 -19.52 21.37
N GLY A 279 -5.10 -18.92 20.17
CA GLY A 279 -4.00 -18.91 19.22
C GLY A 279 -3.80 -20.19 18.42
N SER A 280 -4.62 -21.23 18.60
CA SER A 280 -4.59 -22.44 17.77
C SER A 280 -5.09 -22.16 16.35
N VAL A 281 -4.64 -22.92 15.35
CA VAL A 281 -5.10 -22.72 13.96
C VAL A 281 -6.55 -23.21 13.82
N PRO A 282 -7.49 -22.37 13.35
CA PRO A 282 -8.88 -22.79 13.17
C PRO A 282 -9.00 -23.85 12.06
N THR A 283 -10.00 -24.71 12.19
CA THR A 283 -10.42 -25.67 11.16
C THR A 283 -11.93 -25.58 10.97
N THR A 284 -12.50 -26.32 10.01
CA THR A 284 -13.96 -26.42 9.85
C THR A 284 -14.68 -27.06 11.06
N LYS A 285 -13.93 -27.63 12.02
CA LYS A 285 -14.46 -28.13 13.31
C LYS A 285 -14.40 -27.09 14.43
N SER A 286 -13.68 -25.99 14.24
CA SER A 286 -13.62 -24.88 15.20
C SER A 286 -14.94 -24.12 15.24
N ALA A 287 -15.12 -23.27 16.25
CA ALA A 287 -16.34 -22.49 16.45
C ALA A 287 -16.69 -21.69 15.18
N ALA A 288 -17.93 -21.85 14.69
CA ALA A 288 -18.46 -21.07 13.59
C ALA A 288 -18.97 -19.71 14.10
N TYR A 289 -18.51 -18.63 13.49
CA TYR A 289 -18.92 -17.28 13.82
C TYR A 289 -20.32 -16.98 13.28
N SER A 290 -21.23 -16.59 14.17
CA SER A 290 -22.61 -16.21 13.84
C SER A 290 -23.03 -14.87 14.44
N LYS A 291 -22.34 -14.40 15.48
CA LYS A 291 -22.57 -13.14 16.17
C LYS A 291 -21.28 -12.64 16.83
N PRO A 292 -21.17 -11.34 17.15
CA PRO A 292 -20.00 -10.81 17.85
C PRO A 292 -19.68 -11.58 19.14
N ILE A 293 -18.38 -11.72 19.41
CA ILE A 293 -17.86 -12.38 20.62
C ILE A 293 -17.30 -11.33 21.58
N TYR A 294 -17.16 -11.70 22.86
CA TYR A 294 -16.57 -10.86 23.89
C TYR A 294 -15.33 -11.55 24.45
N ILE A 295 -14.21 -10.84 24.43
CA ILE A 295 -12.95 -11.28 25.06
C ILE A 295 -12.74 -10.48 26.35
N THR A 296 -12.27 -11.14 27.41
CA THR A 296 -12.10 -10.56 28.76
C THR A 296 -10.69 -10.75 29.32
N SER A 297 -9.78 -11.29 28.50
CA SER A 297 -8.36 -11.51 28.80
C SER A 297 -7.54 -11.32 27.53
N THR A 298 -6.24 -11.07 27.68
CA THR A 298 -5.30 -11.09 26.55
C THR A 298 -5.52 -12.34 25.71
N THR A 299 -5.70 -12.16 24.40
CA THR A 299 -6.24 -13.18 23.50
C THR A 299 -5.52 -13.11 22.15
N ILE A 300 -5.18 -14.27 21.59
CA ILE A 300 -4.78 -14.40 20.18
C ILE A 300 -5.96 -15.01 19.44
N LEU A 301 -6.62 -14.20 18.62
CA LEU A 301 -7.69 -14.64 17.73
C LEU A 301 -7.08 -15.11 16.41
N LYS A 302 -7.45 -16.30 15.95
CA LYS A 302 -7.23 -16.73 14.58
C LYS A 302 -8.54 -17.03 13.90
N MET A 303 -8.68 -16.65 12.64
CA MET A 303 -9.90 -16.86 11.86
C MET A 303 -9.59 -17.26 10.42
N MET A 304 -10.44 -18.12 9.86
CA MET A 304 -10.45 -18.51 8.45
C MET A 304 -11.89 -18.58 7.95
N ALA A 305 -12.11 -18.42 6.65
CA ALA A 305 -13.42 -18.53 6.03
C ALA A 305 -13.45 -19.65 4.99
N VAL A 306 -14.56 -20.37 4.92
CA VAL A 306 -14.78 -21.49 3.99
C VAL A 306 -16.12 -21.37 3.27
N LYS A 307 -16.17 -21.84 2.02
CA LYS A 307 -17.38 -21.97 1.23
C LYS A 307 -17.29 -23.24 0.37
N PRO A 308 -18.34 -24.09 0.29
CA PRO A 308 -18.33 -25.26 -0.59
C PRO A 308 -18.04 -24.88 -2.05
N GLY A 309 -17.11 -25.60 -2.69
CA GLY A 309 -16.69 -25.34 -4.08
C GLY A 309 -15.66 -24.21 -4.24
N TYR A 310 -15.16 -23.64 -3.13
CA TYR A 310 -14.14 -22.59 -3.11
C TYR A 310 -12.91 -23.10 -2.36
N GLU A 311 -11.74 -22.55 -2.69
CA GLU A 311 -10.56 -22.71 -1.85
C GLU A 311 -10.74 -21.89 -0.56
N ALA A 312 -10.38 -22.48 0.58
CA ALA A 312 -10.47 -21.81 1.88
C ALA A 312 -9.58 -20.55 1.91
N SER A 313 -9.98 -19.56 2.69
CA SER A 313 -9.12 -18.38 2.89
C SER A 313 -7.83 -18.77 3.63
N ALA A 314 -6.80 -17.94 3.47
CA ALA A 314 -5.70 -17.95 4.43
C ALA A 314 -6.20 -17.68 5.86
N VAL A 315 -5.44 -18.16 6.85
CA VAL A 315 -5.68 -17.86 8.27
C VAL A 315 -5.21 -16.44 8.55
N GLU A 316 -6.10 -15.64 9.12
CA GLU A 316 -5.82 -14.30 9.60
C GLU A 316 -5.69 -14.31 11.12
N GLU A 317 -4.71 -13.59 11.66
CA GLU A 317 -4.42 -13.51 13.09
C GLU A 317 -4.61 -12.09 13.62
N SER A 318 -5.21 -11.96 14.80
CA SER A 318 -5.32 -10.71 15.54
C SER A 318 -4.95 -10.92 17.01
N SER A 319 -4.15 -10.01 17.56
CA SER A 319 -3.79 -10.00 18.97
C SER A 319 -4.58 -8.95 19.72
N PHE A 320 -5.00 -9.29 20.93
CA PHE A 320 -5.74 -8.42 21.83
C PHE A 320 -5.05 -8.37 23.19
N LEU A 321 -4.70 -7.19 23.67
CA LEU A 321 -4.02 -6.98 24.95
C LEU A 321 -5.00 -6.46 26.00
N ARG A 322 -5.11 -7.16 27.14
CA ARG A 322 -5.81 -6.62 28.30
C ARG A 322 -4.86 -5.76 29.13
N LEU A 323 -5.21 -4.49 29.27
CA LEU A 323 -4.50 -3.52 30.11
C LEU A 323 -5.05 -3.58 31.55
N PRO A 324 -4.19 -3.32 32.56
CA PRO A 324 -4.55 -3.52 33.97
C PRO A 324 -5.59 -2.54 34.50
N TYR A 325 -5.62 -1.31 33.99
CA TYR A 325 -6.55 -0.26 34.41
C TYR A 325 -6.69 0.81 33.33
N LYS A 326 -7.82 1.53 33.36
CA LYS A 326 -8.13 2.61 32.41
C LYS A 326 -7.15 3.78 32.54
N ARG A 327 -6.74 4.33 31.40
CA ARG A 327 -5.86 5.51 31.30
C ARG A 327 -6.34 6.37 30.12
N ASP A 328 -6.20 7.67 30.23
CA ASP A 328 -6.38 8.61 29.11
C ASP A 328 -5.06 9.38 28.87
N VAL A 329 -4.87 9.90 27.66
CA VAL A 329 -3.69 10.71 27.31
C VAL A 329 -4.12 12.01 26.64
N TYR A 330 -3.49 13.11 27.03
CA TYR A 330 -3.74 14.46 26.54
C TYR A 330 -2.47 15.03 25.89
N TYR A 331 -2.61 15.50 24.66
CA TYR A 331 -1.52 16.03 23.85
C TYR A 331 -1.46 17.54 23.96
N THR A 332 -0.38 18.07 24.54
CA THR A 332 -0.09 19.51 24.49
C THR A 332 0.44 19.88 23.11
N THR A 333 1.29 19.02 22.54
CA THR A 333 1.72 19.08 21.13
C THR A 333 1.13 17.90 20.37
N LYS A 334 0.57 18.17 19.18
CA LYS A 334 -0.05 17.11 18.36
C LYS A 334 1.01 16.36 17.56
N TYR A 335 0.91 15.04 17.53
CA TYR A 335 1.67 14.19 16.61
C TYR A 335 1.19 14.37 15.15
N SER A 336 2.02 13.94 14.20
CA SER A 336 1.72 14.01 12.77
C SER A 336 0.64 12.99 12.36
N HIS A 337 -0.30 13.40 11.51
CA HIS A 337 -1.29 12.49 10.92
C HIS A 337 -0.66 11.36 10.08
N LEU A 338 0.58 11.53 9.63
CA LEU A 338 1.33 10.52 8.88
C LEU A 338 1.82 9.34 9.75
N TYR A 339 1.97 9.57 11.06
CA TYR A 339 2.53 8.62 12.02
C TYR A 339 1.74 8.73 13.33
N THR A 340 0.67 7.95 13.44
CA THR A 340 -0.32 8.07 14.54
C THR A 340 -0.23 6.97 15.59
N ALA A 341 0.63 5.97 15.38
CA ALA A 341 0.67 4.68 16.09
C ALA A 341 -0.64 3.87 16.15
N GLY A 342 -1.79 4.42 15.74
CA GLY A 342 -3.11 3.84 15.99
C GLY A 342 -4.15 4.87 16.44
N GLY A 343 -3.75 6.13 16.64
CA GLY A 343 -4.60 7.23 17.10
C GLY A 343 -4.16 7.76 18.45
N ASP A 344 -5.04 8.51 19.13
CA ASP A 344 -4.71 9.21 20.38
C ASP A 344 -4.25 8.26 21.49
N MET A 345 -4.71 7.01 21.51
CA MET A 345 -4.32 6.04 22.54
C MET A 345 -2.97 5.37 22.28
N GLY A 346 -2.32 5.69 21.17
CA GLY A 346 -1.16 4.96 20.67
C GLY A 346 0.04 4.90 21.61
N LEU A 347 0.18 5.84 22.55
CA LEU A 347 1.29 5.86 23.53
C LEU A 347 0.98 5.11 24.83
N ILE A 348 -0.24 4.61 25.01
CA ILE A 348 -0.68 3.97 26.26
C ILE A 348 -1.50 2.70 25.99
N ASP A 349 -1.42 2.18 24.77
CA ASP A 349 -2.14 0.98 24.35
C ASP A 349 -1.32 -0.30 24.61
N GLY A 350 -0.07 -0.19 25.06
CA GLY A 350 0.79 -1.32 25.38
C GLY A 350 1.42 -1.97 24.15
N ILE A 351 1.42 -1.28 23.00
CA ILE A 351 1.97 -1.80 21.74
C ILE A 351 3.29 -1.11 21.43
N TYR A 352 4.36 -1.90 21.41
CA TYR A 352 5.66 -1.43 20.97
C TYR A 352 5.81 -1.47 19.44
N GLY A 353 6.58 -0.53 18.92
CA GLY A 353 7.02 -0.49 17.55
C GLY A 353 8.18 -1.45 17.31
N GLU A 354 8.22 -2.04 16.11
CA GLU A 354 9.44 -2.72 15.65
C GLU A 354 10.53 -1.67 15.38
N PRO A 355 11.83 -2.03 15.47
CA PRO A 355 12.95 -1.11 15.25
C PRO A 355 13.11 -0.70 13.77
N ASN A 356 12.09 -0.07 13.19
CA ASN A 356 12.08 0.48 11.86
C ASN A 356 11.00 1.57 11.75
N ALA A 357 11.13 2.44 10.75
CA ALA A 357 10.23 3.57 10.52
C ALA A 357 8.78 3.18 10.13
N PHE A 358 8.50 1.89 9.93
CA PHE A 358 7.17 1.35 9.63
C PHE A 358 6.61 0.67 10.90
N GLY A 359 5.55 1.19 11.48
CA GLY A 359 5.00 0.52 12.66
C GLY A 359 4.06 1.34 13.52
N SER A 360 4.04 1.01 14.80
CA SER A 360 3.22 1.65 15.83
C SER A 360 3.95 2.87 16.43
N TRP A 361 4.41 3.78 15.57
CA TRP A 361 5.13 4.99 15.99
C TRP A 361 4.23 6.22 15.87
N GLN A 362 4.22 7.06 16.90
CA GLN A 362 3.76 8.45 16.81
C GLN A 362 4.94 9.35 16.47
N GLY A 363 4.79 10.15 15.41
CA GLY A 363 5.86 11.00 14.90
C GLY A 363 5.63 12.48 15.20
N PHE A 364 6.66 13.17 15.69
CA PHE A 364 6.68 14.62 15.91
C PHE A 364 7.76 15.26 15.03
N HIS A 365 7.36 16.15 14.11
CA HIS A 365 8.25 16.70 13.05
C HIS A 365 8.73 18.11 13.37
N GLY A 366 9.98 18.23 13.79
CA GLY A 366 10.60 19.51 14.17
C GLY A 366 9.93 20.20 15.36
N ILE A 367 9.20 19.45 16.17
CA ILE A 367 8.51 19.92 17.38
C ILE A 367 8.74 18.93 18.52
N ASP A 368 8.75 19.44 19.75
CA ASP A 368 8.84 18.64 20.95
C ASP A 368 7.56 17.82 21.18
N MET A 369 7.72 16.66 21.79
CA MET A 369 6.60 15.90 22.34
C MET A 369 6.30 16.42 23.75
N SER A 370 5.03 16.69 24.04
CA SER A 370 4.58 16.93 25.41
C SER A 370 3.18 16.37 25.63
N VAL A 371 3.08 15.36 26.49
CA VAL A 371 1.84 14.63 26.77
C VAL A 371 1.60 14.46 28.27
N THR A 372 0.35 14.36 28.67
CA THR A 372 -0.07 14.07 30.05
C THR A 372 -1.00 12.88 30.08
N ILE A 373 -0.66 11.87 30.87
CA ILE A 373 -1.46 10.65 31.09
C ILE A 373 -2.27 10.84 32.37
N ASP A 374 -3.58 10.59 32.32
CA ASP A 374 -4.47 10.50 33.48
C ASP A 374 -4.74 9.03 33.81
N LEU A 375 -4.35 8.60 35.02
CA LEU A 375 -4.57 7.25 35.54
C LEU A 375 -5.97 7.06 36.15
N HIS A 376 -6.84 8.07 36.02
CA HIS A 376 -8.19 8.27 36.57
C HIS A 376 -8.32 8.34 38.09
N GLU A 377 -7.38 7.75 38.81
CA GLU A 377 -7.30 7.79 40.27
C GLU A 377 -5.84 7.92 40.71
N SER A 378 -5.62 8.36 41.95
CA SER A 378 -4.27 8.41 42.53
C SER A 378 -3.79 7.00 42.78
N ARG A 379 -2.67 6.62 42.16
CA ARG A 379 -2.05 5.29 42.23
C ARG A 379 -0.66 5.38 42.82
N ASN A 380 -0.23 4.29 43.44
CA ASN A 380 1.18 4.09 43.79
C ASN A 380 1.93 3.79 42.48
N ILE A 381 2.93 4.62 42.17
CA ILE A 381 3.80 4.48 41.00
C ILE A 381 5.26 4.47 41.44
N SER A 382 6.08 3.73 40.73
CA SER A 382 7.50 3.52 41.02
C SER A 382 8.36 3.46 39.76
N MET A 383 7.75 3.39 38.57
CA MET A 383 8.48 3.41 37.31
C MET A 383 7.71 4.18 36.23
N ILE A 384 8.44 5.01 35.50
CA ILE A 384 7.98 5.66 34.27
C ILE A 384 9.02 5.37 33.18
N ALA A 385 8.56 4.98 32.00
CA ALA A 385 9.42 4.79 30.85
C ALA A 385 8.77 5.28 29.56
N ALA A 386 9.58 5.72 28.60
CA ALA A 386 9.15 6.08 27.26
C ALA A 386 10.15 5.58 26.21
N SER A 387 9.64 4.88 25.20
CA SER A 387 10.46 4.22 24.17
C SER A 387 10.46 4.99 22.85
N PHE A 388 11.66 5.22 22.31
CA PHE A 388 11.88 6.03 21.10
C PHE A 388 12.74 5.30 20.07
N LEU A 389 12.50 5.57 18.79
CA LEU A 389 13.27 5.03 17.67
C LEU A 389 14.41 5.97 17.26
N GLN A 390 15.59 5.41 16.98
CA GLN A 390 16.58 6.02 16.09
C GLN A 390 16.61 5.27 14.76
N GLN A 391 16.50 6.00 13.66
CA GLN A 391 16.80 5.52 12.31
C GLN A 391 17.22 6.75 11.49
N TYR A 392 18.46 7.20 11.71
CA TYR A 392 18.89 8.49 11.19
C TYR A 392 18.80 8.62 9.66
N PRO A 393 19.04 7.57 8.83
CA PRO A 393 18.89 7.70 7.38
C PRO A 393 17.46 8.05 6.95
N SER A 394 16.49 7.85 7.84
CA SER A 394 15.08 8.20 7.67
C SER A 394 14.69 9.47 8.44
N TRP A 395 15.64 10.36 8.75
CA TRP A 395 15.43 11.60 9.49
C TRP A 395 14.86 11.42 10.91
N ILE A 396 14.89 10.20 11.47
CA ILE A 396 14.34 9.85 12.79
C ILE A 396 15.45 9.74 13.82
N TRP A 397 15.34 10.50 14.91
CA TRP A 397 16.35 10.63 15.93
C TRP A 397 15.76 10.36 17.31
N LEU A 398 16.61 9.92 18.23
CA LEU A 398 16.27 9.99 19.64
C LEU A 398 16.15 11.47 20.08
N PRO A 399 15.27 11.75 21.05
CA PRO A 399 15.16 13.10 21.62
C PRO A 399 16.48 13.53 22.29
N GLU A 400 16.73 14.83 22.35
CA GLU A 400 17.90 15.38 23.03
C GLU A 400 17.77 15.26 24.55
N GLU A 401 16.55 15.40 25.05
CA GLU A 401 16.20 15.30 26.46
C GLU A 401 14.84 14.61 26.63
N VAL A 402 14.67 13.84 27.70
CA VAL A 402 13.38 13.25 28.10
C VAL A 402 13.13 13.53 29.58
N SER A 403 12.03 14.21 29.89
CA SER A 403 11.66 14.58 31.25
C SER A 403 10.38 13.85 31.68
N PHE A 404 10.39 13.36 32.93
CA PHE A 404 9.24 12.74 33.58
C PHE A 404 8.82 13.57 34.79
N GLU A 405 7.54 13.88 34.89
CA GLU A 405 6.94 14.63 35.99
C GLU A 405 5.64 13.96 36.45
N ILE A 406 5.27 14.11 37.72
CA ILE A 406 4.06 13.51 38.30
C ILE A 406 3.20 14.55 39.01
N SER A 407 1.89 14.32 39.08
CA SER A 407 0.95 15.21 39.76
C SER A 407 -0.27 14.46 40.31
N ASN A 408 -0.92 15.04 41.33
CA ASN A 408 -2.24 14.59 41.80
C ASN A 408 -3.38 15.51 41.35
N ASP A 409 -3.10 16.73 40.89
CA ASP A 409 -4.10 17.77 40.58
C ASP A 409 -4.08 18.27 39.13
N ASN A 410 -3.14 17.78 38.32
CA ASN A 410 -2.89 18.21 36.93
C ASN A 410 -2.56 19.72 36.79
N LYS A 411 -2.06 20.34 37.86
CA LYS A 411 -1.66 21.76 37.89
C LYS A 411 -0.23 21.92 38.36
N THR A 412 0.11 21.25 39.46
CA THR A 412 1.46 21.26 40.02
C THR A 412 2.11 19.93 39.70
N PHE A 413 3.20 19.98 38.93
CA PHE A 413 3.98 18.82 38.55
C PHE A 413 5.30 18.79 39.32
N GLU A 414 5.58 17.64 39.92
CA GLU A 414 6.84 17.37 40.60
C GLU A 414 7.77 16.59 39.66
N PRO A 415 9.03 17.04 39.48
CA PRO A 415 9.96 16.33 38.63
C PRO A 415 10.34 14.97 39.24
N VAL A 416 10.35 13.94 38.40
CA VAL A 416 10.87 12.61 38.72
C VAL A 416 12.30 12.47 38.23
N TYR A 417 12.51 12.71 36.93
CA TYR A 417 13.84 12.59 36.31
C TYR A 417 13.92 13.38 35.00
N ASN A 418 15.14 13.80 34.63
CA ASN A 418 15.43 14.40 33.32
C ASN A 418 16.66 13.70 32.69
N TYR A 419 16.47 13.02 31.57
CA TYR A 419 17.54 12.43 30.79
C TYR A 419 18.11 13.47 29.83
N VAL A 420 19.44 13.57 29.79
CA VAL A 420 20.16 14.17 28.66
C VAL A 420 20.71 13.04 27.82
N ASN A 421 20.27 12.95 26.57
CA ASN A 421 20.63 11.85 25.69
C ASN A 421 22.10 11.96 25.24
N THR A 422 22.87 10.91 25.48
CA THR A 422 24.29 10.81 25.12
C THR A 422 24.56 9.87 23.94
N ILE A 423 23.52 9.22 23.41
CA ILE A 423 23.66 8.29 22.29
C ILE A 423 24.06 9.07 21.04
N PRO A 424 25.10 8.63 20.30
CA PRO A 424 25.53 9.33 19.10
C PRO A 424 24.45 9.40 18.03
N LYS A 425 24.22 10.61 17.48
CA LYS A 425 23.30 10.85 16.37
C LYS A 425 23.67 10.00 15.13
N ASN A 426 24.95 9.77 14.90
CA ASN A 426 25.46 8.95 13.79
C ASN A 426 25.59 7.45 14.11
N LYS A 427 25.04 6.97 15.24
CA LYS A 427 24.99 5.54 15.52
C LYS A 427 24.06 4.88 14.49
N ASP A 428 24.67 4.04 13.66
CA ASP A 428 24.02 3.36 12.55
C ASP A 428 23.11 2.22 13.00
N GLY A 429 22.21 1.83 12.10
CA GLY A 429 21.14 0.89 12.34
C GLY A 429 19.85 1.54 12.83
N ALA A 430 18.78 0.76 12.79
CA ALA A 430 17.49 1.12 13.38
C ALA A 430 17.37 0.43 14.74
N PHE A 431 17.21 1.20 15.81
CA PHE A 431 17.13 0.67 17.18
C PHE A 431 16.26 1.55 18.07
N THR A 432 15.73 0.94 19.12
CA THR A 432 14.88 1.61 20.12
C THR A 432 15.67 1.90 21.38
N GLU A 433 15.47 3.07 21.97
CA GLU A 433 15.97 3.41 23.31
C GLU A 433 14.78 3.63 24.25
N ASN A 434 14.80 2.92 25.38
CA ASN A 434 13.75 3.04 26.39
C ASN A 434 14.27 3.87 27.57
N PHE A 435 13.91 5.15 27.61
CA PHE A 435 14.27 6.04 28.71
C PHE A 435 13.42 5.65 29.92
N ARG A 436 14.02 4.92 30.86
CA ARG A 436 13.33 4.33 32.02
C ARG A 436 13.88 4.86 33.33
N SER A 437 12.99 5.39 34.17
CA SER A 437 13.29 5.85 35.52
C SER A 437 12.54 5.02 36.56
N ASP A 438 13.29 4.33 37.42
CA ASP A 438 12.78 3.67 38.62
C ASP A 438 13.02 4.57 39.85
N PHE A 439 12.02 4.73 40.72
CA PHE A 439 12.06 5.63 41.87
C PHE A 439 11.26 5.07 43.06
N PRO A 440 11.50 5.54 44.30
CA PRO A 440 10.70 5.12 45.46
C PRO A 440 9.22 5.36 45.23
N VAL A 441 8.34 4.47 45.72
CA VAL A 441 6.90 4.55 45.50
C VAL A 441 6.35 5.94 45.86
N ARG A 442 5.70 6.59 44.89
CA ARG A 442 4.99 7.87 45.06
C ARG A 442 3.54 7.71 44.67
N LYS A 443 2.66 8.52 45.27
CA LYS A 443 1.25 8.60 44.85
C LYS A 443 1.07 9.69 43.81
N ALA A 444 0.53 9.32 42.65
CA ALA A 444 0.20 10.27 41.60
C ALA A 444 -1.02 9.80 40.79
N ARG A 445 -1.75 10.75 40.22
CA ARG A 445 -2.83 10.48 39.25
C ARG A 445 -2.40 10.81 37.83
N TYR A 446 -1.56 11.82 37.67
CA TYR A 446 -1.11 12.32 36.37
C TYR A 446 0.37 12.09 36.19
N VAL A 447 0.76 11.71 34.97
CA VAL A 447 2.16 11.59 34.55
C VAL A 447 2.36 12.44 33.32
N LYS A 448 3.29 13.39 33.36
CA LYS A 448 3.65 14.21 32.20
C LYS A 448 5.00 13.76 31.67
N VAL A 449 5.06 13.61 30.35
CA VAL A 449 6.27 13.24 29.62
C VAL A 449 6.55 14.30 28.56
N THR A 450 7.77 14.83 28.58
CA THR A 450 8.24 15.79 27.58
C THR A 450 9.50 15.22 26.92
N ALA A 451 9.60 15.31 25.60
CA ALA A 451 10.79 14.90 24.86
C ALA A 451 11.19 15.97 23.85
N LYS A 452 12.43 16.44 23.96
CA LYS A 452 12.97 17.55 23.18
C LYS A 452 13.45 17.07 21.81
N ASN A 453 12.88 17.63 20.75
CA ASN A 453 13.23 17.28 19.39
C ASN A 453 14.54 18.02 18.98
N PRO A 454 15.45 17.39 18.23
CA PRO A 454 16.61 18.08 17.64
C PRO A 454 16.28 19.25 16.71
N ALA A 455 15.01 19.43 16.38
CA ALA A 455 14.42 20.37 15.43
C ALA A 455 14.81 20.13 13.96
N VAL A 456 16.11 20.05 13.67
CA VAL A 456 16.66 19.86 12.33
C VAL A 456 17.74 18.78 12.28
N CYS A 457 17.95 18.23 11.09
CA CYS A 457 18.98 17.24 10.83
C CYS A 457 20.38 17.88 10.89
N PRO A 458 21.37 17.15 11.43
CA PRO A 458 22.72 17.67 11.62
C PRO A 458 23.45 17.92 10.29
N PRO A 459 24.48 18.78 10.26
CA PRO A 459 25.16 19.18 9.02
C PRO A 459 25.76 18.06 8.17
N TRP A 460 26.06 16.91 8.78
CA TRP A 460 26.63 15.74 8.09
C TRP A 460 25.57 14.85 7.44
N HIS A 461 24.29 15.04 7.75
CA HIS A 461 23.19 14.23 7.20
C HIS A 461 22.87 14.68 5.76
N PRO A 462 22.50 13.77 4.84
CA PRO A 462 22.07 14.16 3.48
C PRO A 462 20.93 15.18 3.44
N GLY A 463 20.03 15.13 4.43
CA GLY A 463 18.97 16.12 4.64
C GLY A 463 19.33 17.23 5.63
N ALA A 464 20.58 17.67 5.68
CA ALA A 464 21.03 18.71 6.61
C ALA A 464 20.14 19.96 6.53
N GLY A 465 19.67 20.44 7.69
CA GLY A 465 18.75 21.59 7.79
C GLY A 465 17.27 21.24 7.63
N ASP A 466 16.93 20.05 7.12
CA ASP A 466 15.53 19.59 7.11
C ASP A 466 15.05 19.25 8.52
N LYS A 467 13.74 19.38 8.75
CA LYS A 467 13.13 19.05 10.05
C LYS A 467 13.37 17.60 10.44
N ALA A 468 13.75 17.41 11.70
CA ALA A 468 13.98 16.09 12.30
C ALA A 468 12.68 15.47 12.86
N TRP A 469 12.55 14.16 12.77
CA TRP A 469 11.51 13.41 13.47
C TRP A 469 12.02 12.90 14.83
N ILE A 470 11.14 12.91 15.82
CA ILE A 470 11.22 11.98 16.96
C ILE A 470 10.03 11.04 16.89
N PHE A 471 10.27 9.74 17.06
CA PHE A 471 9.26 8.69 17.03
C PHE A 471 9.19 8.03 18.40
N VAL A 472 7.99 7.92 18.95
CA VAL A 472 7.68 7.28 20.24
C VAL A 472 6.57 6.25 20.04
N ASP A 473 6.67 5.10 20.69
CA ASP A 473 5.67 4.03 20.58
C ASP A 473 4.85 3.87 21.86
N GLU A 474 5.47 3.85 23.04
CA GLU A 474 4.76 3.57 24.30
C GLU A 474 5.34 4.36 25.47
N ILE A 475 4.46 4.77 26.38
CA ILE A 475 4.76 5.31 27.70
C ILE A 475 4.20 4.36 28.76
N THR A 476 5.11 3.74 29.52
CA THR A 476 4.77 2.78 30.57
C THR A 476 4.78 3.45 31.94
N VAL A 477 3.75 3.17 32.75
CA VAL A 477 3.63 3.62 34.15
C VAL A 477 3.30 2.40 35.02
N GLN A 478 4.14 2.13 36.02
CA GLN A 478 4.01 0.99 36.95
C GLN A 478 4.10 1.39 38.41
#